data_AF-X1F778-F1
#
_entry.id   AF-X1F778-F1
#
_cell.length_a   1.000
_cell.length_b   1.000
_cell.length_c   1.000
_cell.angle_alpha   90.00
_cell.angle_beta   90.00
_cell.angle_gamma   90.00
#
_symmetry.space_group_name_H-M   'P 1'
#
loop_
_entity.id
_entity.type
_entity.pdbx_description
1 polymer ?
#
loop_
_entity_poly.entity_id
_entity_poly.type
_entity_poly.pdbx_seq_one_letter_code
_entity_poly.pdbx_strand_id
1 'polypeptide(L)'
;MGAVLFGLAASLAIMEDTDLVHGPLEFLFTVDEETGLTGATKIETDFLKGRLFLNLDSEDEGVFTIGCAGGADSEITFPLQRKEPGVGDLY
;
A
#
# COMPACT_ATOMS: atom_id res chain seq x y z
N MET A 1 -3.49 4.48 6.92
CA MET A 1 -4.62 3.75 7.56
C MET A 1 -5.98 4.45 7.45
N GLY A 2 -6.07 5.78 7.41
CA GLY A 2 -7.38 6.47 7.31
C GLY A 2 -7.95 6.53 5.89
N ALA A 3 -7.10 6.73 4.88
CA ALA A 3 -7.54 6.97 3.50
C ALA A 3 -8.13 5.75 2.80
N VAL A 4 -7.56 4.55 3.01
CA VAL A 4 -8.05 3.28 2.44
C VAL A 4 -9.56 3.08 2.66
N LEU A 5 -10.08 3.41 3.86
CA LEU A 5 -11.49 3.23 4.21
C LEU A 5 -12.41 4.20 3.47
N PHE A 6 -11.97 5.45 3.27
CA PHE A 6 -12.76 6.44 2.53
C PHE A 6 -12.84 6.09 1.04
N GLY A 7 -11.73 5.70 0.43
CA GLY A 7 -11.71 5.25 -0.97
C GLY A 7 -12.59 4.01 -1.21
N LEU A 8 -12.55 3.05 -0.28
CA LEU A 8 -13.42 1.87 -0.30
C LEU A 8 -14.90 2.27 -0.19
N ALA A 9 -15.26 3.11 0.77
CA ALA A 9 -16.64 3.56 0.97
C ALA A 9 -17.16 4.36 -0.23
N ALA A 10 -16.35 5.25 -0.81
CA ALA A 10 -16.70 6.00 -2.01
C ALA A 10 -16.96 5.06 -3.20
N SER A 11 -16.12 4.04 -3.38
CA SER A 11 -16.30 3.02 -4.41
C SER A 11 -17.62 2.28 -4.26
N LEU A 12 -17.95 1.86 -3.03
CA LEU A 12 -19.22 1.17 -2.73
C LEU A 12 -20.44 2.08 -2.95
N ALA A 13 -20.34 3.36 -2.57
CA ALA A 13 -21.41 4.33 -2.81
C ALA A 13 -21.68 4.51 -4.32
N ILE A 14 -20.62 4.60 -5.14
CA ILE A 14 -20.73 4.65 -6.60
C ILE A 14 -21.37 3.38 -7.16
N MET A 15 -21.03 2.20 -6.61
CA MET A 15 -21.63 0.93 -7.04
C MET A 15 -23.13 0.82 -6.74
N GLU A 16 -23.59 1.49 -5.67
CA GLU A 16 -25.00 1.50 -5.27
C GLU A 16 -25.83 2.55 -6.02
N ASP A 17 -25.20 3.66 -6.44
CA ASP A 17 -25.87 4.78 -7.09
C ASP A 17 -26.39 4.43 -8.49
N THR A 18 -27.72 4.46 -8.65
CA THR A 18 -28.40 4.18 -9.93
C THR A 18 -28.55 5.39 -10.83
N ASP A 19 -28.35 6.59 -10.30
CA ASP A 19 -28.55 7.86 -11.00
C ASP A 19 -27.23 8.47 -11.52
N LEU A 20 -26.10 7.98 -11.00
CA LEU A 20 -24.77 8.42 -11.43
C LEU A 20 -24.50 8.08 -12.90
N VAL A 21 -24.17 9.10 -13.69
CA VAL A 21 -23.82 8.95 -15.10
C VAL A 21 -22.32 8.65 -15.25
N HIS A 22 -21.99 7.43 -15.69
CA HIS A 22 -20.61 7.01 -15.93
C HIS A 22 -20.50 6.01 -17.09
N GLY A 23 -19.29 5.84 -17.62
CA GLY A 23 -18.96 4.73 -18.53
C GLY A 23 -18.78 3.41 -17.76
N PRO A 24 -18.35 2.31 -18.39
CA PRO A 24 -18.08 1.07 -17.66
C PRO A 24 -17.03 1.28 -16.56
N LEU A 25 -17.33 0.85 -15.34
CA LEU A 25 -16.44 0.91 -14.18
C LEU A 25 -16.05 -0.49 -13.74
N GLU A 26 -14.80 -0.64 -13.30
CA GLU A 26 -14.29 -1.82 -12.60
C GLU A 26 -13.74 -1.36 -11.26
N PHE A 27 -14.01 -2.13 -10.19
CA PHE A 27 -13.57 -1.81 -8.84
C PHE A 27 -12.60 -2.89 -8.36
N LEU A 28 -11.39 -2.47 -7.97
CA LEU A 28 -10.33 -3.34 -7.48
C LEU A 28 -10.09 -3.04 -6.01
N PHE A 29 -10.27 -4.06 -5.17
CA PHE A 29 -10.00 -3.98 -3.73
C PHE A 29 -8.84 -4.90 -3.38
N THR A 30 -7.70 -4.32 -3.04
CA THR A 30 -6.50 -5.07 -2.63
C THR A 30 -6.53 -5.30 -1.13
N VAL A 31 -6.14 -6.51 -0.73
CA VAL A 31 -5.90 -6.83 0.68
C VAL A 31 -4.45 -6.52 1.06
N ASP A 32 -4.25 -6.24 2.35
CA ASP A 32 -2.94 -6.21 2.98
C ASP A 32 -1.97 -5.19 2.35
N GLU A 33 -2.41 -3.95 2.23
CA GLU A 33 -1.60 -2.82 1.77
C GLU A 33 -0.50 -2.49 2.79
N GLU A 34 -0.90 -2.22 4.03
CA GLU A 34 -0.08 -1.66 5.11
C GLU A 34 1.07 -2.58 5.61
N THR A 35 1.09 -3.87 5.27
CA THR A 35 2.15 -4.79 5.74
C THR A 35 3.03 -5.37 4.65
N GLY A 36 2.60 -5.35 3.38
CA GLY A 36 3.39 -5.98 2.33
C GLY A 36 2.84 -5.91 0.90
N LEU A 37 1.75 -5.18 0.65
CA LEU A 37 1.11 -5.09 -0.67
C LEU A 37 0.76 -6.46 -1.28
N THR A 38 0.41 -7.44 -0.44
CA THR A 38 0.23 -8.85 -0.87
C THR A 38 -0.88 -9.01 -1.91
N GLY A 39 -1.96 -8.24 -1.80
CA GLY A 39 -3.04 -8.25 -2.80
C GLY A 39 -2.59 -7.66 -4.14
N ALA A 40 -1.92 -6.50 -4.10
CA ALA A 40 -1.47 -5.80 -5.30
C ALA A 40 -0.43 -6.59 -6.09
N THR A 41 0.51 -7.26 -5.41
CA THR A 41 1.58 -8.06 -6.04
C THR A 41 1.09 -9.31 -6.75
N LYS A 42 -0.14 -9.77 -6.48
CA LYS A 42 -0.74 -10.99 -7.03
C LYS A 42 -1.75 -10.74 -8.14
N ILE A 43 -1.95 -9.49 -8.56
CA ILE A 43 -2.85 -9.18 -9.67
C ILE A 43 -2.27 -9.79 -10.95
N GLU A 44 -3.07 -10.63 -11.60
CA GLU A 44 -2.68 -11.29 -12.85
C GLU A 44 -2.80 -10.35 -14.06
N THR A 45 -2.03 -10.63 -15.09
CA THR A 45 -2.19 -9.98 -16.39
C THR A 45 -3.61 -10.21 -16.92
N ASP A 46 -4.18 -9.19 -17.58
CA ASP A 46 -5.54 -9.22 -18.14
C ASP A 46 -6.68 -9.38 -17.11
N PHE A 47 -6.39 -9.23 -15.80
CA PHE A 47 -7.41 -9.26 -14.75
C PHE A 47 -8.41 -8.10 -14.86
N LEU A 48 -7.95 -6.92 -15.32
CA LEU A 48 -8.77 -5.72 -15.53
C LEU A 48 -8.80 -5.33 -17.01
N LYS A 49 -9.94 -4.82 -17.48
CA LYS A 49 -10.10 -4.32 -18.86
C LYS A 49 -9.97 -2.80 -18.93
N GLY A 50 -10.08 -2.12 -17.79
CA GLY A 50 -9.94 -0.68 -17.66
C GLY A 50 -8.60 -0.18 -18.21
N ARG A 51 -8.65 0.96 -18.91
CA ARG A 51 -7.46 1.63 -19.48
C ARG A 51 -6.98 2.82 -18.64
N LEU A 52 -7.80 3.23 -17.67
CA LEU A 52 -7.54 4.32 -16.75
C LEU A 52 -7.71 3.78 -15.34
N PHE A 53 -6.75 4.08 -14.47
CA PHE A 53 -6.76 3.66 -13.08
C PHE A 53 -6.74 4.89 -12.18
N LEU A 54 -7.73 5.00 -11.30
CA LEU A 54 -7.81 6.03 -10.28
C LEU A 54 -7.62 5.34 -8.92
N ASN A 55 -6.45 5.51 -8.34
CA ASN A 55 -6.20 5.07 -6.97
C ASN A 55 -6.83 6.07 -5.99
N LEU A 56 -7.49 5.55 -4.96
CA LEU A 56 -8.20 6.34 -3.94
C LEU A 56 -7.55 6.23 -2.56
N ASP A 57 -6.22 6.10 -2.54
CA ASP A 57 -5.44 5.90 -1.32
C ASP A 57 -4.55 7.11 -0.96
N SER A 58 -4.90 8.29 -1.49
CA SER A 58 -4.23 9.55 -1.14
C SER A 58 -4.86 10.13 0.12
N GLU A 59 -4.03 10.61 1.05
CA GLU A 59 -4.51 11.17 2.33
C GLU A 59 -4.72 12.70 2.28
N ASP A 60 -4.12 13.39 1.29
CA ASP A 60 -4.18 14.84 1.16
C ASP A 60 -5.28 15.31 0.20
N GLU A 61 -6.27 16.05 0.72
CA GLU A 61 -7.33 16.64 -0.09
C GLU A 61 -6.80 17.74 -1.02
N GLY A 62 -7.29 17.77 -2.26
CA GLY A 62 -6.89 18.76 -3.27
C GLY A 62 -5.50 18.51 -3.87
N VAL A 63 -4.82 17.43 -3.48
CA VAL A 63 -3.53 17.01 -4.03
C VAL A 63 -3.74 15.81 -4.94
N PHE A 64 -3.15 15.86 -6.14
CA PHE A 64 -3.16 14.75 -7.09
C PHE A 64 -1.81 14.04 -7.09
N THR A 65 -1.77 12.85 -6.49
CA THR A 65 -0.56 12.04 -6.37
C THR A 65 -0.33 11.25 -7.66
N ILE A 66 0.80 11.52 -8.34
CA ILE A 66 1.17 10.88 -9.62
C ILE A 66 2.25 9.79 -9.48
N GLY A 67 2.76 9.58 -8.26
CA GLY A 67 3.80 8.58 -8.01
C GLY A 67 4.19 8.50 -6.54
N CYS A 68 4.85 7.41 -6.19
CA CYS A 68 5.40 7.13 -4.86
C CYS A 68 6.82 6.56 -4.98
N ALA A 69 7.54 6.54 -3.86
CA ALA A 69 8.78 5.78 -3.78
C ALA A 69 8.49 4.28 -3.65
N GLY A 70 9.37 3.44 -4.18
CA GLY A 70 9.35 2.00 -3.88
C GLY A 70 9.89 1.71 -2.47
N GLY A 71 9.65 0.49 -1.98
CA GLY A 71 10.16 -0.02 -0.71
C GLY A 71 10.91 -1.33 -0.87
N ALA A 72 11.93 -1.55 -0.04
CA ALA A 72 12.64 -2.82 0.07
C ALA A 72 13.21 -2.98 1.48
N ASP A 73 13.06 -4.17 2.05
CA ASP A 73 13.64 -4.50 3.35
C ASP A 73 15.13 -4.86 3.20
N SER A 74 15.95 -4.40 4.15
CA SER A 74 17.36 -4.76 4.24
C SER A 74 17.60 -5.47 5.57
N GLU A 75 18.00 -6.73 5.49
CA GLU A 75 18.40 -7.51 6.67
C GLU A 75 19.92 -7.56 6.77
N ILE A 76 20.48 -7.11 7.89
CA ILE A 76 21.92 -7.06 8.10
C ILE A 76 22.27 -7.86 9.35
N THR A 77 23.09 -8.89 9.18
CA THR A 77 23.63 -9.69 10.28
C THR A 77 25.10 -9.37 10.48
N PHE A 78 25.47 -8.95 11.68
CA PHE A 78 26.87 -8.72 12.06
C PHE A 78 27.37 -9.81 13.00
N PRO A 79 28.50 -10.48 12.71
CA PRO A 79 29.14 -11.35 13.66
C PRO A 79 29.75 -10.51 14.79
N LEU A 80 29.17 -10.59 15.98
CA LEU A 80 29.70 -9.90 17.15
C LEU A 80 30.78 -10.78 17.80
N GLN A 81 32.02 -10.32 17.82
CA GLN A 81 33.04 -10.86 18.72
C GLN A 81 32.96 -10.11 20.05
N ARG A 82 32.47 -10.79 21.09
CA ARG A 82 32.53 -10.26 22.46
C ARG A 82 33.93 -10.52 23.01
N LYS A 83 34.57 -9.49 23.54
CA LYS A 83 35.80 -9.65 24.32
C LYS A 83 35.42 -9.99 25.75
N GLU A 84 36.13 -10.94 26.36
CA GLU A 84 36.08 -11.12 27.80
C GLU A 84 36.45 -9.79 28.49
N PRO A 85 35.72 -9.36 29.53
CA PRO A 85 36.11 -8.17 30.28
C PRO A 85 37.56 -8.33 30.77
N GLY A 86 38.39 -7.32 30.53
CA GLY A 86 39.75 -7.31 31.04
C GLY A 86 39.72 -7.31 32.57
N VAL A 87 40.68 -8.00 33.19
CA VAL A 87 40.88 -7.89 34.64
C VAL A 87 41.27 -6.43 34.93
N GLY A 88 40.32 -5.65 35.43
CA GLY A 88 40.47 -4.21 35.70
C GLY A 88 39.35 -3.32 35.15
N ASP A 89 38.51 -3.80 34.23
CA ASP A 89 37.51 -2.96 33.52
C ASP A 89 36.18 -2.74 34.29
N LEU A 90 36.14 -3.02 35.60
CA LEU A 90 34.94 -2.86 36.45
C LEU A 90 35.08 -1.80 37.54
N TYR A 91 36.12 -0.96 37.50
CA TYR A 91 36.30 0.19 38.40
C TYR A 91 36.88 1.38 37.64
#